data_AF-A0A196SH74-F1
#
_entry.id   AF-A0A196SH74-F1
#
_cell.length_a   1.000
_cell.length_b   1.000
_cell.length_c   1.000
_cell.angle_alpha   90.00
_cell.angle_beta   90.00
_cell.angle_gamma   90.00
#
_symmetry.space_group_name_H-M   'P 1'
#
loop_
_entity.id
_entity.type
_entity.pdbx_description
1 polymer ?
#
loop_
_entity_poly.entity_id
_entity_poly.type
_entity_poly.pdbx_seq_one_letter_code
_entity_poly.pdbx_strand_id
1 'polypeptide(L)'
;MSSVLHSHLKELIIGEMCFNTESLTCVDFSKMPLLTKLSIGDECFTYAKSVSIIGMEFLESVVIGWQSFSRMKPDPSDDEEDAEDGDSMDQEEHEDFKGQEEHENSEEHENTKYIEDDSYLFILANCKRLKELRIGLECFRDFDECIIEDNPVLEVIEMGSRDVEGIGCLFYSASLSVTHLPALKTFYCSNNSFSCPPSIVFEDLPSLETITLDNDAMSFDEHVIRGSLTLKNLPKLTSIIAEPQDDANPTLAFPIRVHLENLPLLTNIAVANPFLMLDKWTVRNAGAFQTHPAVPTHTPSANVRTLRDMNSLAKTLTTLVVDDACCNGNKRTLNLDLSSYAKLATLEIHHYSFMWAKSLKMVGMKSLKRVVIWDNCFRECVDGSFELEKCPKMRELVIGDFSFLCFKTCSIEKCPMLETVSIGRFREFMSFSSFATTSLRMTNLRKLRVASFGSRCFQGCQSAVFEDLPALEVIVIGMDTFKGRENADPGLLSMKNLPKLVSLTHQPIRSFVPVYSLSFYNLKTLRLFNMPALEDVTLAREAFSNAEDVEQENIGALGCYFE
;
A
#
# COMPACT_ATOMS: atom_id res chain seq x y z
N MET A 1 -8.98 29.83 -30.92
CA MET A 1 -8.76 29.17 -32.24
C MET A 1 -10.08 28.78 -32.95
N SER A 2 -11.17 29.55 -32.80
CA SER A 2 -12.53 29.05 -33.14
C SER A 2 -13.08 29.37 -34.53
N SER A 3 -12.40 30.13 -35.40
CA SER A 3 -13.04 30.61 -36.66
C SER A 3 -12.35 30.24 -37.97
N VAL A 4 -11.22 29.52 -38.00
CA VAL A 4 -10.46 29.30 -39.26
C VAL A 4 -10.04 27.85 -39.54
N LEU A 5 -10.09 26.93 -38.57
CA LEU A 5 -9.65 25.55 -38.79
C LEU A 5 -10.84 24.65 -39.14
N HIS A 6 -10.92 24.28 -40.42
CA HIS A 6 -12.01 23.51 -41.02
C HIS A 6 -12.02 22.06 -40.51
N SER A 7 -13.21 21.51 -40.21
CA SER A 7 -13.41 20.15 -39.65
C SER A 7 -12.93 18.98 -40.52
N HIS A 8 -12.45 19.26 -41.73
CA HIS A 8 -11.95 18.27 -42.70
C HIS A 8 -10.42 18.27 -42.83
N LEU A 9 -9.72 19.01 -41.96
CA LEU A 9 -8.27 19.06 -41.97
C LEU A 9 -7.68 17.70 -41.60
N LYS A 10 -6.80 17.17 -42.46
CA LYS A 10 -6.09 15.91 -42.22
C LYS A 10 -4.68 16.12 -41.70
N GLU A 11 -4.01 17.17 -42.13
CA GLU A 11 -2.67 17.50 -41.67
C GLU A 11 -2.65 18.94 -41.18
N LEU A 12 -2.18 19.14 -39.96
CA LEU A 12 -1.99 20.45 -39.36
C LEU A 12 -0.50 20.61 -39.11
N ILE A 13 0.08 21.54 -39.87
CA ILE A 13 1.46 21.96 -39.70
C ILE A 13 1.42 23.40 -39.22
N ILE A 14 1.85 23.60 -37.98
CA ILE A 14 2.02 24.90 -37.35
C ILE A 14 3.48 25.28 -37.54
N GLY A 15 3.73 26.44 -38.15
CA GLY A 15 5.09 26.94 -38.34
C GLY A 15 5.72 27.34 -37.01
N GLU A 16 7.00 27.71 -37.05
CA GLU A 16 7.75 28.19 -35.89
C GLU A 16 7.16 29.50 -35.34
N MET A 17 7.34 29.75 -34.03
CA MET A 17 6.96 30.98 -33.32
C MET A 17 5.47 31.34 -33.43
N CYS A 18 4.61 30.34 -33.61
CA CYS A 18 3.18 30.55 -33.86
C CYS A 18 2.35 30.43 -32.56
N PHE A 19 1.21 31.15 -32.54
CA PHE A 19 0.20 31.08 -31.46
C PHE A 19 0.68 31.50 -30.06
N ASN A 20 1.63 32.45 -30.00
CA ASN A 20 2.18 33.01 -28.76
C ASN A 20 1.38 34.22 -28.26
N THR A 21 0.08 34.01 -28.03
CA THR A 21 -0.84 35.06 -27.52
C THR A 21 -1.28 34.75 -26.10
N GLU A 22 -1.23 35.73 -25.20
CA GLU A 22 -1.64 35.61 -23.78
C GLU A 22 -3.05 35.06 -23.58
N SER A 23 -3.96 35.34 -24.51
CA SER A 23 -5.35 34.86 -24.45
C SER A 23 -5.51 33.36 -24.78
N LEU A 24 -4.47 32.70 -25.30
CA LEU A 24 -4.53 31.29 -25.67
C LEU A 24 -3.87 30.43 -24.60
N THR A 25 -4.57 30.28 -23.46
CA THR A 25 -4.11 29.50 -22.32
C THR A 25 -4.50 28.02 -22.40
N CYS A 26 -5.50 27.67 -23.19
CA CYS A 26 -5.95 26.29 -23.36
C CYS A 26 -5.94 25.89 -24.84
N VAL A 27 -5.20 24.82 -25.15
CA VAL A 27 -5.04 24.31 -26.52
C VAL A 27 -5.68 22.94 -26.61
N ASP A 28 -6.85 22.90 -27.22
CA ASP A 28 -7.62 21.68 -27.42
C ASP A 28 -7.68 21.33 -28.92
N PHE A 29 -7.00 20.23 -29.29
CA PHE A 29 -6.95 19.73 -30.67
C PHE A 29 -8.13 18.81 -31.01
N SER A 30 -8.98 18.42 -30.04
CA SER A 30 -10.11 17.51 -30.27
C SER A 30 -11.12 18.04 -31.30
N LYS A 31 -11.17 19.36 -31.50
CA LYS A 31 -12.03 20.04 -32.48
C LYS A 31 -11.66 19.75 -33.94
N MET A 32 -10.57 19.05 -34.20
CA MET A 32 -10.13 18.61 -35.52
C MET A 32 -10.17 17.08 -35.62
N PRO A 33 -11.37 16.46 -35.63
CA PRO A 33 -11.52 15.02 -35.42
C PRO A 33 -10.95 14.16 -36.57
N LEU A 34 -10.78 14.74 -37.77
CA LEU A 34 -10.27 14.05 -38.96
C LEU A 34 -8.74 14.16 -39.14
N LEU A 35 -8.05 14.77 -38.17
CA LEU A 35 -6.61 14.97 -38.24
C LEU A 35 -5.87 13.64 -38.18
N THR A 36 -4.98 13.41 -39.14
CA THR A 36 -4.06 12.26 -39.22
C THR A 36 -2.65 12.62 -38.77
N LYS A 37 -2.23 13.88 -38.93
CA LYS A 37 -0.90 14.35 -38.53
C LYS A 37 -0.97 15.73 -37.88
N LEU A 38 -0.35 15.85 -36.70
CA LEU A 38 -0.14 17.11 -36.00
C LEU A 38 1.36 17.39 -35.91
N SER A 39 1.79 18.49 -36.51
CA SER A 39 3.17 18.98 -36.42
C SER A 39 3.16 20.41 -35.90
N ILE A 40 3.75 20.62 -34.74
CA ILE A 40 3.96 21.93 -34.13
C ILE A 40 5.43 22.29 -34.33
N GLY A 41 5.71 23.45 -34.91
CA GLY A 41 7.06 23.97 -35.09
C GLY A 41 7.68 24.42 -33.76
N ASP A 42 8.86 25.00 -33.84
CA ASP A 42 9.59 25.44 -32.65
C ASP A 42 8.95 26.70 -32.04
N GLU A 43 9.15 26.92 -30.74
CA GLU A 43 8.74 28.11 -29.99
C GLU A 43 7.26 28.47 -30.11
N CYS A 44 6.37 27.48 -30.17
CA CYS A 44 4.93 27.69 -30.31
C CYS A 44 4.18 27.64 -28.98
N PHE A 45 3.02 28.28 -28.93
CA PHE A 45 2.08 28.24 -27.80
C PHE A 45 2.69 28.60 -26.44
N THR A 46 3.54 29.63 -26.41
CA THR A 46 4.24 30.06 -25.19
C THR A 46 3.31 30.19 -23.97
N TYR A 47 2.11 30.73 -24.15
CA TYR A 47 1.17 31.05 -23.06
C TYR A 47 0.19 29.94 -22.68
N ALA A 48 0.27 28.77 -23.32
CA ALA A 48 -0.65 27.68 -23.06
C ALA A 48 -0.32 26.97 -21.73
N LYS A 49 -1.32 26.92 -20.85
CA LYS A 49 -1.32 26.18 -19.58
C LYS A 49 -1.78 24.74 -19.75
N SER A 50 -2.72 24.49 -20.68
CA SER A 50 -3.25 23.15 -20.92
C SER A 50 -3.21 22.78 -22.39
N VAL A 51 -2.87 21.51 -22.65
CA VAL A 51 -2.83 20.92 -23.99
C VAL A 51 -3.54 19.58 -23.97
N SER A 52 -4.60 19.47 -24.76
CA SER A 52 -5.43 18.26 -24.83
C SER A 52 -5.47 17.72 -26.25
N ILE A 53 -4.99 16.48 -26.39
CA ILE A 53 -5.06 15.66 -27.60
C ILE A 53 -5.82 14.39 -27.21
N ILE A 54 -7.16 14.48 -27.23
CA ILE A 54 -8.04 13.44 -26.68
C ILE A 54 -9.02 12.96 -27.75
N GLY A 55 -9.16 11.65 -27.89
CA GLY A 55 -10.21 11.04 -28.71
C GLY A 55 -10.06 11.26 -30.22
N MET A 56 -8.84 11.56 -30.70
CA MET A 56 -8.59 11.82 -32.12
C MET A 56 -8.49 10.49 -32.91
N GLU A 57 -9.64 10.01 -33.40
CA GLU A 57 -9.82 8.68 -34.02
C GLU A 57 -8.92 8.39 -35.22
N PHE A 58 -8.46 9.42 -35.92
CA PHE A 58 -7.65 9.30 -37.14
C PHE A 58 -6.18 9.68 -36.96
N LEU A 59 -5.80 10.21 -35.80
CA LEU A 59 -4.47 10.75 -35.57
C LEU A 59 -3.43 9.63 -35.54
N GLU A 60 -2.39 9.75 -36.36
CA GLU A 60 -1.32 8.75 -36.50
C GLU A 60 0.03 9.22 -35.97
N SER A 61 0.28 10.53 -36.00
CA SER A 61 1.58 11.12 -35.62
C SER A 61 1.39 12.50 -34.97
N VAL A 62 2.07 12.70 -33.83
CA VAL A 62 2.20 13.99 -33.15
C VAL A 62 3.68 14.33 -33.03
N VAL A 63 4.07 15.48 -33.55
CA VAL A 63 5.42 16.04 -33.43
C VAL A 63 5.32 17.44 -32.87
N ILE A 64 6.04 17.72 -31.79
CA ILE A 64 6.13 19.02 -31.15
C ILE A 64 7.57 19.50 -31.23
N GLY A 65 7.78 20.67 -31.83
CA GLY A 65 9.09 21.29 -32.02
C GLY A 65 9.69 21.83 -30.73
N TRP A 66 10.96 22.21 -30.80
CA TRP A 66 11.77 22.73 -29.69
C TRP A 66 11.10 23.91 -28.99
N GLN A 67 11.24 23.98 -27.66
CA GLN A 67 10.82 25.10 -26.81
C GLN A 67 9.34 25.51 -26.96
N SER A 68 8.46 24.60 -27.40
CA SER A 68 7.02 24.85 -27.43
C SER A 68 6.40 24.65 -26.05
N PHE A 69 5.37 25.44 -25.71
CA PHE A 69 4.69 25.35 -24.40
C PHE A 69 5.61 25.63 -23.19
N SER A 70 6.49 26.62 -23.29
CA SER A 70 7.67 26.78 -22.43
C SER A 70 7.67 28.00 -21.49
N ARG A 71 6.56 28.73 -21.34
CA ARG A 71 6.54 29.93 -20.47
C ARG A 71 6.57 29.55 -19.00
N MET A 72 7.43 30.26 -18.25
CA MET A 72 7.48 30.24 -16.79
C MET A 72 6.16 30.68 -16.16
N LYS A 73 5.76 29.99 -15.09
CA LYS A 73 4.64 30.43 -14.24
C LYS A 73 4.93 31.88 -13.79
N PRO A 74 3.94 32.79 -13.86
CA PRO A 74 4.11 34.13 -13.32
C PRO A 74 4.49 34.02 -11.84
N ASP A 75 5.46 34.82 -11.40
CA ASP A 75 5.86 34.84 -9.99
C ASP A 75 4.66 35.37 -9.19
N PRO A 76 4.20 34.68 -8.13
CA PRO A 76 3.08 35.16 -7.30
C PRO A 76 3.36 36.53 -6.65
N SER A 77 4.58 37.06 -6.71
CA SER A 77 4.91 38.43 -6.32
C SER A 77 4.61 39.50 -7.39
N ASP A 78 4.33 39.10 -8.64
CA ASP A 78 4.00 40.03 -9.74
C ASP A 78 2.52 40.49 -9.72
N ASP A 79 1.65 39.86 -8.91
CA ASP A 79 0.21 40.15 -8.84
C ASP A 79 -0.16 41.26 -7.81
N GLU A 80 0.81 41.92 -7.15
CA GLU A 80 0.54 42.99 -6.16
C GLU A 80 0.58 44.43 -6.72
N GLU A 81 0.89 44.65 -8.00
CA GLU A 81 0.92 46.00 -8.60
C GLU A 81 -0.10 46.14 -9.74
N ASP A 82 -1.38 46.37 -9.42
CA ASP A 82 -2.33 47.13 -10.26
C ASP A 82 -3.70 47.36 -9.56
N ALA A 83 -3.67 47.70 -8.27
CA ALA A 83 -4.83 48.26 -7.56
C ALA A 83 -4.59 49.74 -7.25
N GLU A 84 -4.48 50.57 -8.29
CA GLU A 84 -4.65 52.03 -8.16
C GLU A 84 -5.80 52.54 -9.05
N ASP A 85 -6.90 52.86 -8.36
CA ASP A 85 -7.79 54.00 -8.53
C ASP A 85 -8.23 54.45 -9.95
N GLY A 86 -9.53 54.25 -10.22
CA GLY A 86 -10.23 54.88 -11.33
C GLY A 86 -11.76 54.87 -11.15
N ASP A 87 -12.26 55.88 -10.45
CA ASP A 87 -13.67 56.18 -10.19
C ASP A 87 -14.62 56.17 -11.41
N SER A 88 -15.88 55.81 -11.10
CA SER A 88 -17.16 56.40 -11.56
C SER A 88 -18.08 55.67 -12.56
N MET A 89 -19.31 55.50 -12.06
CA MET A 89 -20.64 55.70 -12.68
C MET A 89 -21.33 54.57 -13.49
N ASP A 90 -22.30 53.97 -12.79
CA ASP A 90 -23.75 53.98 -13.06
C ASP A 90 -24.43 52.95 -13.99
N GLN A 91 -25.63 52.57 -13.49
CA GLN A 91 -26.81 51.92 -14.11
C GLN A 91 -26.77 50.40 -14.34
N GLU A 92 -27.87 49.65 -14.22
CA GLU A 92 -29.14 49.70 -13.48
C GLU A 92 -29.80 48.31 -13.72
N GLU A 93 -30.45 47.76 -12.69
CA GLU A 93 -31.63 46.86 -12.68
C GLU A 93 -31.99 45.97 -13.89
N HIS A 94 -32.19 44.65 -13.65
CA HIS A 94 -33.55 44.06 -13.73
C HIS A 94 -33.61 42.60 -13.20
N GLU A 95 -34.67 42.35 -12.43
CA GLU A 95 -35.10 41.07 -11.87
C GLU A 95 -35.87 40.15 -12.86
N ASP A 96 -35.93 38.88 -12.48
CA ASP A 96 -37.11 37.99 -12.49
C ASP A 96 -37.41 36.98 -13.64
N PHE A 97 -37.20 35.70 -13.26
CA PHE A 97 -38.19 34.62 -13.16
C PHE A 97 -38.66 33.79 -14.38
N LYS A 98 -38.64 32.46 -14.13
CA LYS A 98 -39.57 31.35 -14.51
C LYS A 98 -39.31 30.51 -15.77
N GLY A 99 -39.29 29.18 -15.55
CA GLY A 99 -39.78 28.19 -16.50
C GLY A 99 -39.12 26.80 -16.40
N GLN A 100 -39.71 25.90 -15.59
CA GLN A 100 -39.48 24.44 -15.66
C GLN A 100 -40.33 23.80 -16.76
N GLU A 101 -39.84 22.71 -17.35
CA GLU A 101 -40.50 21.51 -17.95
C GLU A 101 -39.50 20.95 -18.99
N GLU A 102 -39.23 19.64 -19.19
CA GLU A 102 -39.63 18.36 -18.61
C GLU A 102 -38.66 17.29 -19.17
N HIS A 103 -38.69 16.10 -18.56
CA HIS A 103 -37.89 14.88 -18.77
C HIS A 103 -37.56 14.41 -20.21
N GLU A 104 -36.39 13.79 -20.41
CA GLU A 104 -36.22 12.32 -20.61
C GLU A 104 -34.76 11.89 -20.96
N ASN A 105 -34.28 10.89 -20.22
CA ASN A 105 -33.25 9.87 -20.54
C ASN A 105 -32.01 10.21 -21.42
N SER A 106 -30.83 10.11 -20.82
CA SER A 106 -29.81 9.12 -21.22
C SER A 106 -28.70 9.01 -20.18
N GLU A 107 -28.31 7.76 -19.92
CA GLU A 107 -27.17 7.36 -19.10
C GLU A 107 -25.85 7.84 -19.72
N GLU A 108 -24.79 7.83 -18.90
CA GLU A 108 -23.36 7.97 -19.24
C GLU A 108 -22.75 9.39 -19.14
N HIS A 109 -22.09 9.66 -18.01
CA HIS A 109 -20.64 9.91 -17.90
C HIS A 109 -20.31 10.52 -16.53
N GLU A 110 -20.20 9.69 -15.48
CA GLU A 110 -19.45 10.07 -14.27
C GLU A 110 -17.98 9.69 -14.48
N ASN A 111 -17.18 10.64 -14.97
CA ASN A 111 -15.73 10.64 -14.73
C ASN A 111 -15.14 12.04 -15.00
N THR A 112 -15.49 13.01 -14.16
CA THR A 112 -14.71 14.24 -14.01
C THR A 112 -14.26 14.32 -12.55
N LYS A 113 -13.11 13.72 -12.31
CA LYS A 113 -12.34 13.92 -11.09
C LYS A 113 -11.98 15.41 -11.05
N TYR A 114 -12.27 16.08 -9.93
CA TYR A 114 -11.99 17.50 -9.69
C TYR A 114 -10.58 17.89 -10.17
N ILE A 115 -10.49 18.72 -11.22
CA ILE A 115 -9.26 19.36 -11.69
C ILE A 115 -9.19 20.71 -10.97
N GLU A 116 -8.14 20.96 -10.20
CA GLU A 116 -7.86 22.29 -9.63
C GLU A 116 -7.55 23.27 -10.78
N ASP A 117 -8.22 24.42 -10.76
CA ASP A 117 -8.39 25.40 -11.86
C ASP A 117 -7.09 26.07 -12.35
N ASP A 118 -5.94 25.77 -11.73
CA ASP A 118 -4.62 26.37 -12.00
C ASP A 118 -3.52 25.37 -12.43
N SER A 119 -3.86 24.10 -12.65
CA SER A 119 -2.87 23.07 -13.02
C SER A 119 -2.43 23.16 -14.49
N TYR A 120 -1.12 23.08 -14.73
CA TYR A 120 -0.56 23.07 -16.09
C TYR A 120 -0.44 21.63 -16.58
N LEU A 121 -1.13 21.27 -17.68
CA LEU A 121 -1.45 19.88 -17.99
C LEU A 121 -1.29 19.53 -19.47
N PHE A 122 -0.56 18.46 -19.75
CA PHE A 122 -0.49 17.84 -21.08
C PHE A 122 -1.19 16.47 -21.05
N ILE A 123 -2.26 16.31 -21.83
CA ILE A 123 -2.98 15.04 -21.96
C ILE A 123 -2.96 14.57 -23.41
N LEU A 124 -2.51 13.33 -23.58
CA LEU A 124 -2.63 12.57 -24.82
C LEU A 124 -3.35 11.25 -24.54
N ALA A 125 -4.64 11.20 -24.84
CA ALA A 125 -5.47 10.06 -24.46
C ALA A 125 -6.43 9.59 -25.56
N ASN A 126 -6.77 8.30 -25.54
CA ASN A 126 -7.84 7.73 -26.36
C ASN A 126 -7.68 7.93 -27.89
N CYS A 127 -6.45 8.07 -28.39
CA CYS A 127 -6.17 8.20 -29.83
C CYS A 127 -5.90 6.82 -30.44
N LYS A 128 -6.96 6.19 -30.98
CA LYS A 128 -6.95 4.77 -31.41
C LYS A 128 -5.97 4.42 -32.54
N ARG A 129 -5.46 5.41 -33.27
CA ARG A 129 -4.57 5.21 -34.43
C ARG A 129 -3.17 5.80 -34.25
N LEU A 130 -2.90 6.42 -33.10
CA LEU A 130 -1.65 7.13 -32.89
C LEU A 130 -0.51 6.14 -32.78
N LYS A 131 0.52 6.29 -33.62
CA LYS A 131 1.67 5.38 -33.69
C LYS A 131 2.94 5.98 -33.09
N GLU A 132 3.07 7.31 -33.17
CA GLU A 132 4.24 8.02 -32.65
C GLU A 132 3.87 9.33 -31.95
N LEU A 133 4.56 9.57 -30.83
CA LEU A 133 4.64 10.86 -30.16
C LEU A 133 6.11 11.29 -30.10
N ARG A 134 6.41 12.47 -30.61
CA ARG A 134 7.73 13.10 -30.56
C ARG A 134 7.61 14.50 -29.97
N ILE A 135 8.36 14.78 -28.91
CA ILE A 135 8.41 16.08 -28.25
C ILE A 135 9.85 16.59 -28.32
N GLY A 136 10.08 17.78 -28.84
CA GLY A 136 11.41 18.42 -28.91
C GLY A 136 11.93 18.84 -27.54
N LEU A 137 13.19 19.29 -27.46
CA LEU A 137 13.81 19.73 -26.20
C LEU A 137 13.13 21.00 -25.65
N GLU A 138 13.25 21.24 -24.35
CA GLU A 138 12.76 22.45 -23.64
C GLU A 138 11.24 22.74 -23.73
N CYS A 139 10.44 21.77 -24.13
CA CYS A 139 8.98 21.89 -24.10
C CYS A 139 8.39 21.68 -22.70
N PHE A 140 7.24 22.29 -22.43
CA PHE A 140 6.43 22.02 -21.23
C PHE A 140 7.16 22.24 -19.90
N ARG A 141 8.12 23.17 -19.84
CA ARG A 141 9.00 23.33 -18.67
C ARG A 141 8.23 23.46 -17.35
N ASP A 142 7.15 24.23 -17.32
CA ASP A 142 6.40 24.51 -16.09
C ASP A 142 5.08 23.74 -15.99
N PHE A 143 4.94 22.63 -16.72
CA PHE A 143 3.77 21.78 -16.62
C PHE A 143 3.85 20.91 -15.36
N ASP A 144 2.71 20.73 -14.69
CA ASP A 144 2.58 19.95 -13.47
C ASP A 144 2.37 18.46 -13.75
N GLU A 145 1.72 18.13 -14.87
CA GLU A 145 1.37 16.76 -15.21
C GLU A 145 1.48 16.47 -16.72
N CYS A 146 2.05 15.31 -17.04
CA CYS A 146 2.12 14.70 -18.36
C CYS A 146 1.40 13.35 -18.32
N ILE A 147 0.24 13.25 -18.97
CA ILE A 147 -0.61 12.05 -18.98
C ILE A 147 -0.69 11.50 -20.41
N ILE A 148 -0.26 10.25 -20.57
CA ILE A 148 -0.35 9.51 -21.83
C ILE A 148 -1.01 8.16 -21.54
N GLU A 149 -2.28 8.02 -21.92
CA GLU A 149 -3.08 6.85 -21.57
C GLU A 149 -3.99 6.36 -22.70
N ASP A 150 -4.32 5.07 -22.69
CA ASP A 150 -5.33 4.47 -23.57
C ASP A 150 -5.12 4.72 -25.08
N ASN A 151 -3.85 4.75 -25.53
CA ASN A 151 -3.49 4.83 -26.95
C ASN A 151 -3.03 3.44 -27.46
N PRO A 152 -3.95 2.60 -27.97
CA PRO A 152 -3.72 1.15 -28.13
C PRO A 152 -2.68 0.75 -29.17
N VAL A 153 -2.35 1.62 -30.12
CA VAL A 153 -1.40 1.34 -31.21
C VAL A 153 -0.15 2.24 -31.18
N LEU A 154 0.05 2.99 -30.09
CA LEU A 154 1.21 3.86 -29.91
C LEU A 154 2.45 3.00 -29.72
N GLU A 155 3.38 3.06 -30.66
CA GLU A 155 4.58 2.21 -30.67
C GLU A 155 5.81 2.92 -30.11
N VAL A 156 5.88 4.25 -30.28
CA VAL A 156 7.06 5.05 -29.99
C VAL A 156 6.67 6.32 -29.22
N ILE A 157 7.33 6.55 -28.10
CA ILE A 157 7.35 7.83 -27.38
C ILE A 157 8.80 8.29 -27.30
N GLU A 158 9.09 9.45 -27.90
CA GLU A 158 10.39 10.10 -27.83
C GLU A 158 10.23 11.51 -27.28
N MET A 159 10.86 11.76 -26.14
CA MET A 159 10.86 13.06 -25.46
C MET A 159 12.29 13.60 -25.45
N GLY A 160 12.52 14.61 -26.28
CA GLY A 160 13.80 15.27 -26.52
C GLY A 160 14.51 14.77 -27.78
N SER A 161 15.83 14.93 -27.82
CA SER A 161 16.68 14.57 -28.96
C SER A 161 17.77 13.59 -28.53
N ARG A 162 18.08 12.61 -29.39
CA ARG A 162 19.24 11.69 -29.24
C ARG A 162 20.50 12.21 -29.92
N ASP A 163 20.34 13.11 -30.88
CA ASP A 163 21.41 13.55 -31.78
C ASP A 163 22.09 14.84 -31.32
N VAL A 164 21.52 15.52 -30.33
CA VAL A 164 21.97 16.83 -29.86
C VAL A 164 22.28 16.75 -28.38
N GLU A 165 23.55 16.93 -28.03
CA GLU A 165 23.95 17.20 -26.65
C GLU A 165 23.39 18.56 -26.23
N GLY A 166 22.48 18.56 -25.24
CA GLY A 166 21.78 19.76 -24.79
C GLY A 166 20.93 19.47 -23.56
N ILE A 167 20.52 20.54 -22.87
CA ILE A 167 19.66 20.45 -21.69
C ILE A 167 18.22 20.15 -22.15
N GLY A 168 17.78 18.90 -22.01
CA GLY A 168 16.41 18.48 -22.29
C GLY A 168 15.46 18.75 -21.13
N CYS A 169 15.35 20.01 -20.67
CA CYS A 169 14.43 20.42 -19.60
C CYS A 169 12.95 20.32 -20.01
N LEU A 170 12.45 19.09 -20.16
CA LEU A 170 11.05 18.78 -20.40
C LEU A 170 10.35 18.57 -19.06
N PHE A 171 9.19 19.18 -18.86
CA PHE A 171 8.32 18.85 -17.73
C PHE A 171 9.04 18.95 -16.36
N TYR A 172 9.64 20.11 -16.05
CA TYR A 172 10.37 20.30 -14.79
C TYR A 172 9.39 20.21 -13.61
N SER A 173 9.71 19.38 -12.62
CA SER A 173 8.87 19.06 -11.47
C SER A 173 7.48 18.50 -11.80
N ALA A 174 7.27 18.01 -13.02
CA ALA A 174 6.00 17.41 -13.43
C ALA A 174 5.90 15.94 -13.03
N SER A 175 4.66 15.47 -12.82
CA SER A 175 4.39 14.03 -12.76
C SER A 175 4.24 13.43 -14.16
N LEU A 176 4.72 12.19 -14.36
CA LEU A 176 4.55 11.44 -15.60
C LEU A 176 3.67 10.21 -15.36
N SER A 177 2.64 10.04 -16.19
CA SER A 177 1.79 8.85 -16.22
C SER A 177 1.72 8.29 -17.63
N VAL A 178 2.31 7.10 -17.82
CA VAL A 178 2.28 6.34 -19.08
C VAL A 178 1.56 5.02 -18.82
N THR A 179 0.29 4.93 -19.20
CA THR A 179 -0.58 3.81 -18.79
C THR A 179 -1.38 3.21 -19.95
N HIS A 180 -1.65 1.90 -19.88
CA HIS A 180 -2.52 1.20 -20.83
C HIS A 180 -2.13 1.38 -22.32
N LEU A 181 -0.85 1.22 -22.64
CA LEU A 181 -0.33 1.30 -24.02
C LEU A 181 0.14 -0.09 -24.50
N PRO A 182 -0.76 -0.95 -25.00
CA PRO A 182 -0.44 -2.34 -25.33
C PRO A 182 0.53 -2.54 -26.50
N ALA A 183 0.74 -1.53 -27.35
CA ALA A 183 1.65 -1.60 -28.50
C ALA A 183 3.00 -0.89 -28.29
N LEU A 184 3.19 -0.17 -27.18
CA LEU A 184 4.40 0.62 -26.95
C LEU A 184 5.62 -0.30 -26.88
N LYS A 185 6.65 -0.06 -27.70
CA LYS A 185 7.87 -0.89 -27.76
C LYS A 185 9.05 -0.23 -27.08
N THR A 186 9.19 1.08 -27.29
CA THR A 186 10.32 1.87 -26.79
C THR A 186 9.85 3.18 -26.21
N PHE A 187 10.43 3.54 -25.07
CA PHE A 187 10.28 4.86 -24.45
C PHE A 187 11.65 5.53 -24.35
N TYR A 188 11.74 6.78 -24.78
CA TYR A 188 12.96 7.59 -24.71
C TYR A 188 12.72 8.94 -24.03
N CYS A 189 13.64 9.36 -23.17
CA CYS A 189 13.61 10.64 -22.49
C CYS A 189 15.01 11.25 -22.33
N SER A 190 15.19 12.50 -22.79
CA SER A 190 16.47 13.20 -22.86
C SER A 190 16.93 13.85 -21.54
N ASN A 191 18.14 14.43 -21.54
CA ASN A 191 18.80 14.92 -20.32
C ASN A 191 17.94 15.91 -19.51
N ASN A 192 17.91 15.84 -18.19
CA ASN A 192 17.18 16.76 -17.29
C ASN A 192 15.67 16.88 -17.55
N SER A 193 15.09 16.00 -18.36
CA SER A 193 13.63 15.85 -18.44
C SER A 193 13.11 15.38 -17.09
N PHE A 194 11.88 15.70 -16.71
CA PHE A 194 11.27 15.30 -15.43
C PHE A 194 12.23 15.40 -14.23
N SER A 195 12.90 16.55 -14.08
CA SER A 195 13.73 16.83 -12.91
C SER A 195 12.83 17.13 -11.71
N CYS A 196 13.07 16.49 -10.57
CA CYS A 196 12.27 16.60 -9.34
C CYS A 196 10.79 16.18 -9.48
N PRO A 197 10.43 15.08 -10.16
CA PRO A 197 9.05 14.73 -10.38
C PRO A 197 8.39 14.24 -9.07
N PRO A 198 7.15 14.63 -8.76
CA PRO A 198 6.42 14.08 -7.62
C PRO A 198 6.11 12.59 -7.80
N SER A 199 5.78 12.19 -9.04
CA SER A 199 5.42 10.81 -9.37
C SER A 199 5.78 10.45 -10.81
N ILE A 200 6.37 9.26 -11.00
CA ILE A 200 6.61 8.64 -12.31
C ILE A 200 5.92 7.28 -12.34
N VAL A 201 5.04 7.05 -13.32
CA VAL A 201 4.24 5.83 -13.46
C VAL A 201 4.36 5.26 -14.87
N PHE A 202 4.78 3.99 -14.94
CA PHE A 202 4.66 3.14 -16.11
C PHE A 202 3.81 1.91 -15.72
N GLU A 203 2.60 1.82 -16.24
CA GLU A 203 1.66 0.76 -15.88
C GLU A 203 0.96 0.15 -17.10
N ASP A 204 0.83 -1.18 -17.11
CA ASP A 204 0.09 -1.93 -18.13
C ASP A 204 0.61 -1.68 -19.57
N LEU A 205 1.92 -1.89 -19.75
CA LEU A 205 2.63 -1.76 -21.03
C LEU A 205 3.18 -3.14 -21.48
N PRO A 206 2.30 -4.07 -21.93
CA PRO A 206 2.67 -5.47 -22.19
C PRO A 206 3.64 -5.69 -23.34
N SER A 207 3.83 -4.71 -24.23
CA SER A 207 4.77 -4.80 -25.35
C SER A 207 6.07 -4.02 -25.15
N LEU A 208 6.22 -3.29 -24.05
CA LEU A 208 7.39 -2.43 -23.83
C LEU A 208 8.64 -3.28 -23.65
N GLU A 209 9.66 -3.06 -24.47
CA GLU A 209 10.90 -3.86 -24.48
C GLU A 209 12.07 -3.12 -23.83
N THR A 210 12.16 -1.81 -24.02
CA THR A 210 13.26 -0.97 -23.54
C THR A 210 12.80 0.41 -23.09
N ILE A 211 13.35 0.87 -21.95
CA ILE A 211 13.32 2.26 -21.50
C ILE A 211 14.73 2.82 -21.63
N THR A 212 14.90 3.89 -22.40
CA THR A 212 16.17 4.61 -22.55
C THR A 212 16.02 6.01 -21.98
N LEU A 213 16.91 6.36 -21.07
CA LEU A 213 16.95 7.64 -20.39
C LEU A 213 18.32 8.26 -20.62
N ASP A 214 18.37 9.58 -20.67
CA ASP A 214 19.63 10.30 -20.63
C ASP A 214 19.94 10.80 -19.19
N ASN A 215 21.00 11.59 -19.02
CA ASN A 215 21.42 12.10 -17.70
C ASN A 215 20.30 12.89 -17.03
N ASP A 216 19.96 12.53 -15.79
CA ASP A 216 19.01 13.25 -14.94
C ASP A 216 17.56 13.29 -15.47
N ALA A 217 17.23 12.51 -16.49
CA ALA A 217 15.93 12.52 -17.17
C ALA A 217 14.72 12.12 -16.30
N MET A 218 14.95 11.62 -15.08
CA MET A 218 13.92 11.24 -14.08
C MET A 218 14.53 11.24 -12.66
N SER A 219 15.31 12.26 -12.30
CA SER A 219 15.89 12.37 -10.96
C SER A 219 14.90 13.00 -9.98
N PHE A 220 14.63 12.37 -8.84
CA PHE A 220 13.76 12.93 -7.80
C PHE A 220 14.50 13.95 -6.94
N ASP A 221 13.74 14.84 -6.28
CA ASP A 221 14.31 15.80 -5.34
C ASP A 221 14.63 15.09 -4.01
N GLU A 222 15.90 15.16 -3.59
CA GLU A 222 16.40 14.58 -2.33
C GLU A 222 15.74 15.17 -1.07
N HIS A 223 15.16 16.38 -1.17
CA HIS A 223 14.51 17.07 -0.06
C HIS A 223 12.99 16.84 0.00
N VAL A 224 12.37 16.28 -1.05
CA VAL A 224 10.91 16.17 -1.16
C VAL A 224 10.42 14.79 -0.72
N ILE A 225 9.69 14.76 0.40
CA ILE A 225 9.22 13.52 1.06
C ILE A 225 8.14 12.69 0.31
N ARG A 226 7.84 13.01 -0.96
CA ARG A 226 6.71 12.45 -1.72
C ARG A 226 7.09 11.71 -3.01
N GLY A 227 8.33 11.80 -3.48
CA GLY A 227 8.75 11.18 -4.74
C GLY A 227 8.41 9.69 -4.83
N SER A 228 7.59 9.31 -5.82
CA SER A 228 7.22 7.91 -6.07
C SER A 228 7.51 7.43 -7.48
N LEU A 229 8.07 6.24 -7.60
CA LEU A 229 8.30 5.54 -8.86
C LEU A 229 7.50 4.23 -8.90
N THR A 230 6.68 4.06 -9.94
CA THR A 230 5.89 2.84 -10.18
C THR A 230 6.21 2.26 -11.54
N LEU A 231 6.74 1.03 -11.56
CA LEU A 231 6.90 0.20 -12.76
C LEU A 231 6.08 -1.08 -12.56
N LYS A 232 4.94 -1.18 -13.24
CA LYS A 232 3.97 -2.25 -13.00
C LYS A 232 3.46 -2.86 -14.30
N ASN A 233 3.38 -4.20 -14.33
CA ASN A 233 2.85 -4.94 -15.48
C ASN A 233 3.56 -4.63 -16.80
N LEU A 234 4.89 -4.79 -16.80
CA LEU A 234 5.76 -4.64 -17.99
C LEU A 234 6.40 -5.99 -18.35
N PRO A 235 5.60 -7.01 -18.75
CA PRO A 235 6.05 -8.41 -18.89
C PRO A 235 7.13 -8.64 -19.95
N LYS A 236 7.27 -7.75 -20.95
CA LYS A 236 8.28 -7.84 -22.01
C LYS A 236 9.49 -6.94 -21.80
N LEU A 237 9.51 -6.12 -20.74
CA LEU A 237 10.60 -5.18 -20.52
C LEU A 237 11.88 -5.96 -20.24
N THR A 238 12.92 -5.74 -21.04
CA THR A 238 14.21 -6.43 -20.93
C THR A 238 15.33 -5.54 -20.40
N SER A 239 15.25 -4.24 -20.72
CA SER A 239 16.33 -3.29 -20.48
C SER A 239 15.83 -1.93 -19.99
N ILE A 240 16.50 -1.38 -18.98
CA ILE A 240 16.43 0.04 -18.59
C ILE A 240 17.86 0.59 -18.65
N ILE A 241 18.07 1.61 -19.48
CA ILE A 241 19.41 2.10 -19.84
C ILE A 241 19.44 3.61 -19.62
N ALA A 242 20.47 4.09 -18.90
CA ALA A 242 20.81 5.50 -18.79
C ALA A 242 22.08 5.79 -19.63
N GLU A 243 22.05 6.81 -20.49
CA GLU A 243 23.18 7.23 -21.34
C GLU A 243 23.53 8.72 -21.14
N PRO A 244 24.83 9.10 -21.09
CA PRO A 244 26.00 8.24 -20.93
C PRO A 244 26.03 7.51 -19.57
N GLN A 245 26.72 6.37 -19.53
CA GLN A 245 26.97 5.62 -18.28
C GLN A 245 28.12 6.27 -17.49
N ASP A 246 27.87 7.44 -16.90
CA ASP A 246 28.78 8.08 -15.94
C ASP A 246 28.28 7.83 -14.50
N ASP A 247 29.19 7.62 -13.56
CA ASP A 247 28.90 7.34 -12.15
C ASP A 247 28.28 8.55 -11.42
N ALA A 248 28.38 9.74 -12.03
CA ALA A 248 27.86 11.00 -11.50
C ALA A 248 26.38 11.27 -11.84
N ASN A 249 25.69 10.36 -12.56
CA ASN A 249 24.35 10.62 -13.11
C ASN A 249 23.22 10.09 -12.19
N PRO A 250 22.49 10.94 -11.44
CA PRO A 250 21.37 10.54 -10.59
C PRO A 250 20.07 10.14 -11.35
N THR A 251 20.16 9.42 -12.47
CA THR A 251 18.97 8.92 -13.18
C THR A 251 18.20 7.93 -12.30
N LEU A 252 16.89 8.17 -12.09
CA LEU A 252 16.04 7.42 -11.15
C LEU A 252 16.54 7.44 -9.68
N ALA A 253 17.38 8.41 -9.32
CA ALA A 253 17.83 8.60 -7.95
C ALA A 253 16.77 9.31 -7.09
N PHE A 254 16.88 9.13 -5.77
CA PHE A 254 16.05 9.78 -4.76
C PHE A 254 14.53 9.47 -4.68
N PRO A 255 13.94 8.43 -5.31
CA PRO A 255 12.56 8.09 -5.01
C PRO A 255 12.46 7.55 -3.58
N ILE A 256 11.51 8.11 -2.82
CA ILE A 256 11.25 7.68 -1.45
C ILE A 256 10.38 6.43 -1.43
N ARG A 257 9.52 6.27 -2.45
CA ARG A 257 8.64 5.11 -2.62
C ARG A 257 8.86 4.46 -3.98
N VAL A 258 9.18 3.18 -4.00
CA VAL A 258 9.36 2.40 -5.24
C VAL A 258 8.42 1.20 -5.27
N HIS A 259 7.62 1.07 -6.33
CA HIS A 259 6.77 -0.08 -6.58
C HIS A 259 7.16 -0.75 -7.91
N LEU A 260 7.72 -1.95 -7.82
CA LEU A 260 8.16 -2.76 -8.96
C LEU A 260 7.39 -4.07 -8.95
N GLU A 261 6.46 -4.23 -9.89
CA GLU A 261 5.62 -5.43 -9.96
C GLU A 261 5.52 -5.96 -11.39
N ASN A 262 5.72 -7.26 -11.57
CA ASN A 262 5.52 -7.95 -12.84
C ASN A 262 6.40 -7.41 -13.99
N LEU A 263 7.72 -7.48 -13.78
CA LEU A 263 8.81 -7.19 -14.73
C LEU A 263 9.69 -8.45 -14.99
N PRO A 264 9.11 -9.63 -15.30
CA PRO A 264 9.79 -10.92 -15.27
C PRO A 264 11.00 -11.08 -16.21
N LEU A 265 11.04 -10.35 -17.33
CA LEU A 265 12.10 -10.45 -18.34
C LEU A 265 13.19 -9.39 -18.20
N LEU A 266 13.08 -8.50 -17.22
CA LEU A 266 14.06 -7.43 -17.02
C LEU A 266 15.38 -8.05 -16.58
N THR A 267 16.44 -7.86 -17.36
CA THR A 267 17.75 -8.48 -17.11
C THR A 267 18.88 -7.46 -17.17
N ASN A 268 18.75 -6.43 -18.00
CA ASN A 268 19.76 -5.40 -18.17
C ASN A 268 19.31 -4.10 -17.48
N ILE A 269 19.98 -3.72 -16.40
CA ILE A 269 19.80 -2.43 -15.73
C ILE A 269 21.14 -1.71 -15.81
N ALA A 270 21.22 -0.77 -16.74
CA ALA A 270 22.39 0.06 -16.97
C ALA A 270 22.11 1.47 -16.47
N VAL A 271 21.86 1.59 -15.16
CA VAL A 271 21.60 2.86 -14.46
C VAL A 271 22.52 2.91 -13.25
N ALA A 272 23.28 3.99 -13.10
CA ALA A 272 24.20 4.17 -11.98
C ALA A 272 23.43 4.59 -10.72
N ASN A 273 23.63 3.87 -9.61
CA ASN A 273 23.09 4.20 -8.29
C ASN A 273 21.59 4.60 -8.24
N PRO A 274 20.66 3.83 -8.84
CA PRO A 274 19.22 4.16 -8.76
C PRO A 274 18.72 4.05 -7.31
N PHE A 275 17.63 4.72 -6.96
CA PHE A 275 16.94 4.56 -5.65
C PHE A 275 17.75 4.98 -4.41
N LEU A 276 18.61 6.01 -4.53
CA LEU A 276 19.20 6.66 -3.37
C LEU A 276 18.10 7.12 -2.39
N MET A 277 18.36 7.08 -1.08
CA MET A 277 17.42 7.50 -0.03
C MET A 277 16.05 6.80 0.02
N LEU A 278 15.94 5.60 -0.58
CA LEU A 278 14.72 4.80 -0.57
C LEU A 278 14.23 4.46 0.85
N ASP A 279 12.99 4.85 1.19
CA ASP A 279 12.34 4.57 2.49
C ASP A 279 11.38 3.39 2.41
N LYS A 280 10.52 3.35 1.38
CA LYS A 280 9.51 2.30 1.20
C LYS A 280 9.63 1.68 -0.17
N TRP A 281 9.59 0.35 -0.22
CA TRP A 281 9.61 -0.35 -1.49
C TRP A 281 8.73 -1.59 -1.51
N THR A 282 8.21 -1.90 -2.69
CA THR A 282 7.56 -3.16 -3.01
C THR A 282 8.22 -3.71 -4.27
N VAL A 283 8.74 -4.94 -4.20
CA VAL A 283 9.37 -5.58 -5.35
C VAL A 283 8.83 -7.01 -5.48
N ARG A 284 8.04 -7.25 -6.53
CA ARG A 284 7.30 -8.50 -6.76
C ARG A 284 7.48 -8.93 -8.22
N ASN A 285 8.20 -10.04 -8.48
CA ASN A 285 8.44 -10.53 -9.85
C ASN A 285 9.10 -9.46 -10.75
N ALA A 286 10.12 -8.76 -10.25
CA ALA A 286 10.68 -7.57 -10.89
C ALA A 286 12.00 -7.82 -11.66
N GLY A 287 12.23 -9.05 -12.13
CA GLY A 287 13.43 -9.39 -12.90
C GLY A 287 14.72 -9.02 -12.17
N ALA A 288 15.64 -8.33 -12.84
CA ALA A 288 16.94 -7.92 -12.30
C ALA A 288 16.83 -7.03 -11.05
N PHE A 289 15.76 -6.23 -10.89
CA PHE A 289 15.53 -5.45 -9.66
C PHE A 289 15.27 -6.32 -8.43
N GLN A 290 14.87 -7.59 -8.61
CA GLN A 290 14.72 -8.56 -7.52
C GLN A 290 16.04 -8.92 -6.83
N THR A 291 17.18 -8.55 -7.40
CA THR A 291 18.50 -8.81 -6.81
C THR A 291 19.43 -7.61 -6.90
N HIS A 292 18.94 -6.47 -7.38
CA HIS A 292 19.75 -5.28 -7.64
C HIS A 292 20.29 -4.68 -6.33
N PRO A 293 21.58 -4.31 -6.23
CA PRO A 293 22.19 -3.81 -4.99
C PRO A 293 21.53 -2.55 -4.42
N ALA A 294 20.99 -1.70 -5.31
CA ALA A 294 20.33 -0.46 -4.93
C ALA A 294 18.90 -0.66 -4.38
N VAL A 295 18.34 -1.85 -4.54
CA VAL A 295 17.16 -2.28 -3.80
C VAL A 295 17.68 -2.98 -2.53
N PRO A 296 17.46 -2.44 -1.31
CA PRO A 296 17.97 -3.04 -0.09
C PRO A 296 17.63 -4.54 -0.04
N THR A 297 18.67 -5.36 0.21
CA THR A 297 18.67 -6.80 -0.04
C THR A 297 17.35 -7.46 0.37
N HIS A 298 16.69 -8.02 -0.63
CA HIS A 298 15.54 -8.91 -0.54
C HIS A 298 15.76 -9.94 0.57
N THR A 299 14.88 -9.95 1.56
CA THR A 299 14.58 -11.20 2.25
C THR A 299 14.00 -12.14 1.17
N PRO A 300 14.56 -13.35 0.92
CA PRO A 300 13.89 -14.34 0.09
C PRO A 300 12.43 -14.45 0.51
N SER A 301 11.55 -13.85 -0.30
CA SER A 301 10.14 -13.66 0.01
C SER A 301 9.31 -14.37 -1.05
N ALA A 302 8.21 -14.96 -0.61
CA ALA A 302 7.26 -15.62 -1.50
C ALA A 302 5.89 -15.09 -1.15
N ASN A 303 5.17 -14.65 -2.18
CA ASN A 303 3.74 -14.37 -2.11
C ASN A 303 3.00 -15.61 -2.54
N VAL A 304 2.13 -16.11 -1.66
CA VAL A 304 1.35 -17.31 -1.93
C VAL A 304 -0.09 -16.90 -2.16
N ARG A 305 -0.62 -17.26 -3.34
CA ARG A 305 -2.02 -17.04 -3.70
C ARG A 305 -2.82 -18.34 -3.66
N THR A 306 -2.17 -19.47 -3.91
CA THR A 306 -2.80 -20.79 -3.96
C THR A 306 -2.09 -21.82 -3.09
N LEU A 307 -2.80 -22.90 -2.75
CA LEU A 307 -2.22 -24.06 -2.07
C LEU A 307 -1.14 -24.76 -2.90
N ARG A 308 -1.12 -24.56 -4.22
CA ARG A 308 -0.06 -25.09 -5.09
C ARG A 308 1.25 -24.35 -4.83
N ASP A 309 1.19 -23.03 -4.67
CA ASP A 309 2.36 -22.18 -4.39
C ASP A 309 2.98 -22.56 -3.04
N MET A 310 2.16 -22.88 -2.03
CA MET A 310 2.65 -23.38 -0.73
C MET A 310 3.50 -24.65 -0.85
N ASN A 311 3.16 -25.55 -1.79
CA ASN A 311 3.86 -26.82 -1.97
C ASN A 311 5.17 -26.67 -2.75
N SER A 312 5.38 -25.56 -3.46
CA SER A 312 6.59 -25.27 -4.23
C SER A 312 7.58 -24.34 -3.50
N LEU A 313 7.30 -23.93 -2.26
CA LEU A 313 8.15 -23.01 -1.51
C LEU A 313 9.55 -23.57 -1.25
N ALA A 314 10.56 -22.76 -1.57
CA ALA A 314 11.96 -23.09 -1.29
C ALA A 314 12.23 -23.11 0.23
N LYS A 315 13.04 -24.08 0.70
CA LYS A 315 13.45 -24.16 2.12
C LYS A 315 14.39 -23.04 2.55
N THR A 316 14.90 -22.26 1.60
CA THR A 316 15.75 -21.08 1.84
C THR A 316 14.95 -19.82 2.19
N LEU A 317 13.62 -19.87 2.10
CA LEU A 317 12.73 -18.73 2.33
C LEU A 317 12.96 -18.08 3.70
N THR A 318 13.00 -16.75 3.73
CA THR A 318 13.14 -15.95 4.95
C THR A 318 11.89 -15.14 5.27
N THR A 319 11.07 -14.83 4.27
CA THR A 319 9.79 -14.14 4.45
C THR A 319 8.70 -14.88 3.69
N LEU A 320 7.56 -15.12 4.33
CA LEU A 320 6.39 -15.71 3.68
C LEU A 320 5.23 -14.75 3.85
N VAL A 321 4.65 -14.29 2.74
CA VAL A 321 3.45 -13.47 2.72
C VAL A 321 2.35 -14.26 2.01
N VAL A 322 1.18 -14.34 2.62
CA VAL A 322 -0.02 -14.89 2.00
C VAL A 322 -0.96 -13.72 1.77
N ASP A 323 -1.27 -13.43 0.51
CA ASP A 323 -2.12 -12.31 0.09
C ASP A 323 -3.57 -12.52 0.59
N ASP A 324 -4.41 -11.48 0.54
CA ASP A 324 -5.79 -11.53 1.00
C ASP A 324 -6.63 -12.59 0.26
N ALA A 325 -7.56 -13.22 0.99
CA ALA A 325 -8.50 -14.23 0.49
C ALA A 325 -7.85 -15.47 -0.16
N CYS A 326 -6.58 -15.76 0.15
CA CYS A 326 -5.82 -16.82 -0.51
C CYS A 326 -5.85 -18.16 0.23
N CYS A 327 -5.42 -19.23 -0.47
CA CYS A 327 -5.31 -20.60 0.08
C CYS A 327 -6.61 -21.21 0.62
N ASN A 328 -7.73 -20.78 0.04
CA ASN A 328 -9.11 -21.11 0.40
C ASN A 328 -9.67 -22.34 -0.35
N GLY A 329 -8.80 -23.19 -0.90
CA GLY A 329 -9.22 -24.43 -1.54
C GLY A 329 -9.92 -25.36 -0.53
N ASN A 330 -11.13 -25.83 -0.88
CA ASN A 330 -12.14 -26.48 -0.02
C ASN A 330 -11.69 -27.79 0.67
N LYS A 331 -10.66 -27.73 1.51
CA LYS A 331 -10.07 -28.87 2.23
C LYS A 331 -10.06 -28.57 3.73
N ARG A 332 -11.15 -28.97 4.43
CA ARG A 332 -11.28 -28.94 5.91
C ARG A 332 -10.24 -29.80 6.68
N THR A 333 -9.22 -30.29 6.00
CA THR A 333 -8.19 -31.20 6.50
C THR A 333 -6.77 -30.67 6.26
N LEU A 334 -6.61 -29.47 5.71
CA LEU A 334 -5.28 -28.90 5.48
C LEU A 334 -4.56 -28.65 6.81
N ASN A 335 -3.42 -29.31 6.99
CA ASN A 335 -2.52 -29.04 8.10
C ASN A 335 -1.32 -28.26 7.58
N LEU A 336 -1.21 -27.00 7.97
CA LEU A 336 -0.12 -26.12 7.54
C LEU A 336 1.06 -26.24 8.50
N ASP A 337 2.02 -27.11 8.15
CA ASP A 337 3.24 -27.30 8.91
C ASP A 337 4.42 -26.52 8.29
N LEU A 338 4.81 -25.43 8.95
CA LEU A 338 5.92 -24.57 8.55
C LEU A 338 7.25 -24.93 9.24
N SER A 339 7.27 -25.97 10.07
CA SER A 339 8.44 -26.36 10.90
C SER A 339 9.69 -26.67 10.06
N SER A 340 9.51 -27.05 8.78
CA SER A 340 10.61 -27.35 7.87
C SER A 340 11.31 -26.12 7.27
N TYR A 341 10.76 -24.91 7.41
CA TYR A 341 11.35 -23.67 6.89
C TYR A 341 12.30 -23.04 7.90
N ALA A 342 13.45 -23.67 8.14
CA ALA A 342 14.40 -23.28 9.18
C ALA A 342 14.99 -21.86 9.04
N LYS A 343 14.96 -21.28 7.82
CA LYS A 343 15.41 -19.91 7.54
C LYS A 343 14.30 -18.86 7.61
N LEU A 344 13.03 -19.27 7.74
CA LEU A 344 11.91 -18.33 7.79
C LEU A 344 12.03 -17.45 9.02
N ALA A 345 12.06 -16.15 8.81
CA ALA A 345 12.18 -15.10 9.81
C ALA A 345 10.87 -14.34 10.00
N THR A 346 10.09 -14.13 8.93
CA THR A 346 8.83 -13.40 8.97
C THR A 346 7.72 -14.20 8.29
N LEU A 347 6.57 -14.30 8.94
CA LEU A 347 5.34 -14.83 8.38
C LEU A 347 4.24 -13.75 8.46
N GLU A 348 3.63 -13.46 7.33
CA GLU A 348 2.44 -12.61 7.22
C GLU A 348 1.33 -13.35 6.49
N ILE A 349 0.17 -13.47 7.12
CA ILE A 349 -1.03 -14.05 6.52
C ILE A 349 -2.11 -12.97 6.53
N HIS A 350 -2.46 -12.47 5.34
CA HIS A 350 -3.44 -11.39 5.16
C HIS A 350 -4.88 -11.89 5.25
N HIS A 351 -5.83 -10.96 5.23
CA HIS A 351 -7.21 -11.16 5.66
C HIS A 351 -7.89 -12.29 4.88
N TYR A 352 -8.84 -12.97 5.52
CA TYR A 352 -9.66 -14.01 4.87
C TYR A 352 -8.87 -15.20 4.28
N SER A 353 -7.65 -15.45 4.73
CA SER A 353 -6.81 -16.53 4.21
C SER A 353 -6.92 -17.83 5.02
N PHE A 354 -6.70 -18.96 4.34
CA PHE A 354 -6.76 -20.30 4.95
C PHE A 354 -8.06 -20.58 5.73
N MET A 355 -9.21 -20.06 5.30
CA MET A 355 -10.46 -20.10 6.06
C MET A 355 -10.80 -21.51 6.58
N TRP A 356 -10.55 -22.56 5.80
CA TRP A 356 -10.88 -23.95 6.16
C TRP A 356 -9.70 -24.79 6.68
N ALA A 357 -8.50 -24.20 6.86
CA ALA A 357 -7.34 -24.97 7.30
C ALA A 357 -7.50 -25.43 8.75
N LYS A 358 -7.09 -26.68 9.01
CA LYS A 358 -7.25 -27.36 10.29
C LYS A 358 -6.15 -27.02 11.29
N SER A 359 -4.93 -26.80 10.86
CA SER A 359 -3.86 -26.46 11.78
C SER A 359 -2.84 -25.51 11.17
N LEU A 360 -2.23 -24.71 12.03
CA LEU A 360 -1.03 -23.93 11.73
C LEU A 360 0.04 -24.28 12.75
N LYS A 361 1.12 -24.87 12.27
CA LYS A 361 2.20 -25.41 13.09
C LYS A 361 3.54 -24.75 12.74
N MET A 362 4.15 -24.14 13.74
CA MET A 362 5.44 -23.46 13.70
C MET A 362 6.29 -23.95 14.88
N VAL A 363 6.92 -25.12 14.70
CA VAL A 363 7.66 -25.78 15.79
C VAL A 363 9.14 -25.87 15.44
N GLY A 364 10.00 -25.39 16.34
CA GLY A 364 11.45 -25.52 16.20
C GLY A 364 12.09 -24.59 15.16
N MET A 365 11.40 -23.51 14.76
CA MET A 365 11.85 -22.59 13.72
C MET A 365 12.92 -21.63 14.27
N LYS A 366 14.19 -21.97 14.03
CA LYS A 366 15.36 -21.29 14.64
C LYS A 366 15.55 -19.83 14.22
N SER A 367 14.96 -19.43 13.08
CA SER A 367 15.13 -18.09 12.52
C SER A 367 13.89 -17.21 12.67
N LEU A 368 12.75 -17.77 13.07
CA LEU A 368 11.46 -17.08 13.11
C LEU A 368 11.50 -15.96 14.15
N LYS A 369 11.14 -14.75 13.75
CA LYS A 369 11.17 -13.51 14.55
C LYS A 369 9.79 -12.88 14.69
N ARG A 370 8.99 -12.91 13.64
CA ARG A 370 7.70 -12.19 13.58
C ARG A 370 6.65 -13.02 12.87
N VAL A 371 5.47 -13.09 13.47
CA VAL A 371 4.28 -13.73 12.90
C VAL A 371 3.13 -12.75 13.02
N VAL A 372 2.53 -12.42 11.88
CA VAL A 372 1.32 -11.60 11.82
C VAL A 372 0.27 -12.35 11.03
N ILE A 373 -0.90 -12.48 11.64
CA ILE A 373 -2.08 -13.12 11.06
C ILE A 373 -3.19 -12.09 11.17
N TRP A 374 -3.64 -11.57 10.04
CA TRP A 374 -4.67 -10.54 9.99
C TRP A 374 -6.08 -11.11 10.23
N ASP A 375 -7.12 -10.29 10.07
CA ASP A 375 -8.48 -10.67 10.46
C ASP A 375 -9.05 -11.81 9.59
N ASN A 376 -9.98 -12.58 10.15
CA ASN A 376 -10.76 -13.63 9.47
C ASN A 376 -9.93 -14.78 8.88
N CYS A 377 -8.74 -15.06 9.40
CA CYS A 377 -7.93 -16.19 8.97
C CYS A 377 -8.28 -17.48 9.72
N PHE A 378 -8.23 -18.66 9.09
CA PHE A 378 -8.51 -19.95 9.76
C PHE A 378 -9.89 -20.01 10.47
N ARG A 379 -10.89 -19.30 9.93
CA ARG A 379 -12.16 -19.03 10.61
C ARG A 379 -13.15 -20.20 10.61
N GLU A 380 -13.22 -20.94 9.51
CA GLU A 380 -14.31 -21.90 9.21
C GLU A 380 -14.02 -23.34 9.70
N CYS A 381 -12.78 -23.63 10.12
CA CYS A 381 -12.45 -24.96 10.61
C CYS A 381 -12.90 -25.16 12.06
N VAL A 382 -13.61 -26.25 12.31
CA VAL A 382 -13.97 -26.73 13.65
C VAL A 382 -12.90 -27.73 14.10
N ASP A 383 -12.47 -27.65 15.35
CA ASP A 383 -11.48 -28.55 15.97
C ASP A 383 -10.03 -28.37 15.46
N GLY A 384 -9.67 -27.14 15.09
CA GLY A 384 -8.31 -26.82 14.66
C GLY A 384 -7.29 -26.66 15.80
N SER A 385 -6.00 -26.60 15.45
CA SER A 385 -4.89 -26.34 16.39
C SER A 385 -3.90 -25.30 15.90
N PHE A 386 -3.49 -24.40 16.81
CA PHE A 386 -2.42 -23.44 16.60
C PHE A 386 -1.23 -23.78 17.50
N GLU A 387 -0.06 -23.99 16.91
CA GLU A 387 1.17 -24.38 17.60
C GLU A 387 2.32 -23.43 17.23
N LEU A 388 2.77 -22.61 18.18
CA LEU A 388 3.99 -21.80 18.09
C LEU A 388 4.94 -22.21 19.21
N GLU A 389 5.83 -23.16 18.92
CA GLU A 389 6.68 -23.76 19.96
C GLU A 389 8.16 -23.79 19.60
N LYS A 390 9.02 -23.66 20.61
CA LYS A 390 10.48 -23.86 20.47
C LYS A 390 11.11 -22.95 19.40
N CYS A 391 10.65 -21.70 19.28
CA CYS A 391 11.17 -20.72 18.34
C CYS A 391 12.06 -19.70 19.09
N PRO A 392 13.39 -19.90 19.14
CA PRO A 392 14.28 -19.16 20.05
C PRO A 392 14.48 -17.68 19.70
N LYS A 393 14.16 -17.26 18.48
CA LYS A 393 14.32 -15.88 18.00
C LYS A 393 13.01 -15.12 17.85
N MET A 394 11.87 -15.75 18.17
CA MET A 394 10.55 -15.17 18.02
C MET A 394 10.41 -13.97 18.96
N ARG A 395 9.94 -12.82 18.47
CA ARG A 395 9.83 -11.56 19.20
C ARG A 395 8.40 -11.03 19.27
N GLU A 396 7.65 -11.14 18.18
CA GLU A 396 6.32 -10.53 18.06
C GLU A 396 5.33 -11.52 17.44
N LEU A 397 4.20 -11.72 18.13
CA LEU A 397 3.04 -12.43 17.63
C LEU A 397 1.82 -11.51 17.60
N VAL A 398 1.23 -11.32 16.42
CA VAL A 398 -0.02 -10.58 16.23
C VAL A 398 -1.04 -11.46 15.52
N ILE A 399 -2.24 -11.54 16.10
CA ILE A 399 -3.39 -12.26 15.53
C ILE A 399 -4.60 -11.31 15.52
N GLY A 400 -5.24 -11.16 14.36
CA GLY A 400 -6.39 -10.29 14.12
C GLY A 400 -7.71 -10.87 14.64
N ASP A 401 -8.78 -10.11 14.43
CA ASP A 401 -10.15 -10.46 14.82
C ASP A 401 -10.69 -11.64 14.01
N PHE A 402 -11.55 -12.47 14.63
CA PHE A 402 -12.17 -13.65 14.02
C PHE A 402 -11.23 -14.73 13.52
N SER A 403 -9.93 -14.58 13.78
CA SER A 403 -8.96 -15.57 13.39
C SER A 403 -9.03 -16.77 14.35
N PHE A 404 -8.92 -17.97 13.79
CA PHE A 404 -8.97 -19.23 14.55
C PHE A 404 -10.26 -19.44 15.36
N LEU A 405 -11.39 -18.90 14.90
CA LEU A 405 -12.65 -18.83 15.66
C LEU A 405 -13.04 -20.14 16.36
N CYS A 406 -13.00 -21.29 15.68
CA CYS A 406 -13.45 -22.58 16.23
C CYS A 406 -12.31 -23.56 16.53
N PHE A 407 -11.10 -23.04 16.78
CA PHE A 407 -9.95 -23.89 17.13
C PHE A 407 -10.11 -24.45 18.54
N LYS A 408 -9.60 -25.66 18.79
CA LYS A 408 -9.65 -26.30 20.12
C LYS A 408 -8.45 -25.94 20.98
N THR A 409 -7.29 -25.79 20.38
CA THR A 409 -6.03 -25.53 21.10
C THR A 409 -5.23 -24.37 20.52
N CYS A 410 -4.62 -23.59 21.41
CA CYS A 410 -3.64 -22.55 21.11
C CYS A 410 -2.45 -22.71 22.07
N SER A 411 -1.31 -23.15 21.54
CA SER A 411 -0.07 -23.39 22.29
C SER A 411 1.01 -22.41 21.87
N ILE A 412 1.54 -21.66 22.84
CA ILE A 412 2.67 -20.73 22.67
C ILE A 412 3.70 -21.06 23.75
N GLU A 413 4.70 -21.86 23.41
CA GLU A 413 5.63 -22.41 24.39
C GLU A 413 7.10 -22.29 24.00
N LYS A 414 7.96 -22.09 25.00
CA LYS A 414 9.43 -22.20 24.85
C LYS A 414 9.96 -21.25 23.75
N CYS A 415 9.43 -20.03 23.72
CA CYS A 415 9.86 -18.93 22.87
C CYS A 415 10.51 -17.83 23.75
N PRO A 416 11.77 -18.01 24.20
CA PRO A 416 12.38 -17.20 25.25
C PRO A 416 12.65 -15.74 24.86
N MET A 417 12.59 -15.39 23.57
CA MET A 417 12.77 -14.02 23.07
C MET A 417 11.46 -13.30 22.76
N LEU A 418 10.31 -13.94 22.97
CA LEU A 418 9.00 -13.35 22.65
C LEU A 418 8.76 -12.18 23.60
N GLU A 419 8.55 -10.98 23.06
CA GLU A 419 8.42 -9.72 23.80
C GLU A 419 6.96 -9.28 23.90
N THR A 420 6.19 -9.47 22.82
CA THR A 420 4.78 -9.05 22.72
C THR A 420 3.90 -10.16 22.14
N VAL A 421 2.70 -10.28 22.71
CA VAL A 421 1.60 -11.07 22.17
C VAL A 421 0.37 -10.18 22.11
N SER A 422 -0.23 -10.06 20.92
CA SER A 422 -1.48 -9.34 20.71
C SER A 422 -2.46 -10.22 19.92
N ILE A 423 -3.62 -10.50 20.49
CA ILE A 423 -4.66 -11.32 19.87
C ILE A 423 -5.98 -10.55 19.91
N GLY A 424 -6.56 -10.25 18.75
CA GLY A 424 -7.81 -9.51 18.61
C GLY A 424 -7.69 -8.01 18.95
N ARG A 425 -8.79 -7.29 18.73
CA ARG A 425 -8.96 -5.86 19.06
C ARG A 425 -10.00 -5.66 20.16
N PHE A 426 -9.90 -4.53 20.85
CA PHE A 426 -10.85 -4.11 21.87
C PHE A 426 -12.02 -3.39 21.21
N ARG A 427 -13.21 -3.99 21.21
CA ARG A 427 -14.44 -3.40 20.63
C ARG A 427 -15.65 -3.66 21.54
N GLU A 428 -16.56 -2.69 21.59
CA GLU A 428 -17.70 -2.63 22.54
C GLU A 428 -18.95 -3.37 22.05
N PHE A 429 -19.24 -3.39 20.74
CA PHE A 429 -20.59 -3.71 20.25
C PHE A 429 -20.69 -4.92 19.31
N MET A 430 -19.60 -5.65 19.08
CA MET A 430 -19.57 -6.67 18.03
C MET A 430 -19.17 -8.05 18.57
N SER A 431 -19.85 -9.10 18.07
CA SER A 431 -19.65 -10.52 18.43
C SER A 431 -18.37 -11.09 17.81
N PHE A 432 -17.25 -10.45 18.09
CA PHE A 432 -15.95 -10.80 17.55
C PHE A 432 -15.23 -11.66 18.56
N SER A 433 -14.87 -12.88 18.19
CA SER A 433 -14.08 -13.76 19.05
C SER A 433 -12.97 -14.37 18.20
N SER A 434 -11.73 -14.22 18.65
CA SER A 434 -10.63 -15.05 18.18
C SER A 434 -10.44 -16.19 19.18
N PHE A 435 -10.24 -17.41 18.67
CA PHE A 435 -10.11 -18.61 19.51
C PHE A 435 -11.33 -18.85 20.43
N ALA A 436 -12.55 -18.81 19.89
CA ALA A 436 -13.74 -19.12 20.66
C ALA A 436 -13.68 -20.57 21.17
N THR A 437 -13.84 -20.72 22.46
CA THR A 437 -13.82 -21.99 23.20
C THR A 437 -12.53 -22.79 23.15
N THR A 438 -11.45 -22.16 22.69
CA THR A 438 -10.11 -22.72 22.63
C THR A 438 -9.47 -22.70 24.02
N SER A 439 -8.61 -23.69 24.30
CA SER A 439 -7.71 -23.61 25.46
C SER A 439 -6.39 -22.92 25.09
N LEU A 440 -5.96 -21.96 25.91
CA LEU A 440 -4.69 -21.22 25.78
C LEU A 440 -3.63 -21.81 26.70
N ARG A 441 -2.43 -22.05 26.16
CA ARG A 441 -1.25 -22.41 26.94
C ARG A 441 -0.07 -21.51 26.57
N MET A 442 0.37 -20.70 27.53
CA MET A 442 1.54 -19.84 27.44
C MET A 442 2.53 -20.20 28.54
N THR A 443 3.64 -20.85 28.18
CA THR A 443 4.65 -21.27 29.16
C THR A 443 6.08 -20.95 28.74
N ASN A 444 6.93 -20.66 29.73
CA ASN A 444 8.38 -20.47 29.56
C ASN A 444 8.76 -19.33 28.59
N LEU A 445 8.07 -18.17 28.69
CA LEU A 445 8.30 -16.99 27.84
C LEU A 445 9.06 -15.92 28.63
N ARG A 446 10.38 -16.07 28.72
CA ARG A 446 11.24 -15.32 29.66
C ARG A 446 11.35 -13.82 29.40
N LYS A 447 11.01 -13.35 28.20
CA LYS A 447 11.08 -11.93 27.81
C LYS A 447 9.72 -11.31 27.50
N LEU A 448 8.63 -12.06 27.65
CA LEU A 448 7.31 -11.55 27.33
C LEU A 448 6.98 -10.44 28.33
N ARG A 449 6.73 -9.22 27.86
CA ARG A 449 6.44 -8.06 28.72
C ARG A 449 4.97 -7.71 28.72
N VAL A 450 4.33 -7.79 27.55
CA VAL A 450 2.93 -7.40 27.36
C VAL A 450 2.17 -8.51 26.65
N ALA A 451 1.07 -8.94 27.26
CA ALA A 451 0.09 -9.82 26.64
C ALA A 451 -1.24 -9.08 26.52
N SER A 452 -1.77 -8.97 25.30
CA SER A 452 -2.99 -8.24 24.99
C SER A 452 -4.00 -9.16 24.32
N PHE A 453 -5.21 -9.22 24.86
CA PHE A 453 -6.31 -10.03 24.36
C PHE A 453 -7.53 -9.13 24.15
N GLY A 454 -8.01 -9.03 22.92
CA GLY A 454 -9.19 -8.26 22.54
C GLY A 454 -10.48 -8.85 23.08
N SER A 455 -11.60 -8.17 22.82
CA SER A 455 -12.92 -8.57 23.33
C SER A 455 -13.26 -10.01 22.90
N ARG A 456 -13.79 -10.80 23.84
CA ARG A 456 -14.26 -12.19 23.69
C ARG A 456 -13.19 -13.16 23.16
N CYS A 457 -11.90 -12.82 23.24
CA CYS A 457 -10.85 -13.78 22.97
C CYS A 457 -10.92 -14.93 23.98
N PHE A 458 -10.84 -16.18 23.51
CA PHE A 458 -10.96 -17.36 24.38
C PHE A 458 -12.28 -17.43 25.17
N GLN A 459 -13.37 -16.88 24.63
CA GLN A 459 -14.69 -17.00 25.24
C GLN A 459 -15.15 -18.46 25.25
N GLY A 460 -15.58 -18.96 26.40
CA GLY A 460 -15.91 -20.36 26.62
C GLY A 460 -14.69 -21.29 26.68
N CYS A 461 -13.51 -20.80 27.10
CA CYS A 461 -12.32 -21.64 27.20
C CYS A 461 -12.46 -22.70 28.30
N GLN A 462 -11.87 -23.88 28.06
CA GLN A 462 -11.70 -24.91 29.10
C GLN A 462 -10.42 -24.71 29.91
N SER A 463 -9.41 -24.04 29.36
CA SER A 463 -8.20 -23.75 30.10
C SER A 463 -7.49 -22.50 29.59
N ALA A 464 -7.00 -21.68 30.53
CA ALA A 464 -6.08 -20.58 30.28
C ALA A 464 -4.87 -20.74 31.21
N VAL A 465 -3.69 -20.93 30.64
CA VAL A 465 -2.45 -21.23 31.39
C VAL A 465 -1.40 -20.18 31.08
N PHE A 466 -0.96 -19.47 32.11
CA PHE A 466 0.13 -18.50 32.13
C PHE A 466 1.17 -18.94 33.17
N GLU A 467 2.19 -19.67 32.74
CA GLU A 467 3.18 -20.24 33.68
C GLU A 467 4.62 -19.90 33.27
N ASP A 468 5.45 -19.52 34.23
CA ASP A 468 6.87 -19.22 34.04
C ASP A 468 7.11 -18.06 33.04
N LEU A 469 6.49 -16.90 33.32
CA LEU A 469 6.62 -15.66 32.55
C LEU A 469 7.28 -14.56 33.41
N PRO A 470 8.58 -14.69 33.74
CA PRO A 470 9.26 -13.87 34.75
C PRO A 470 9.44 -12.38 34.39
N ALA A 471 9.24 -12.01 33.12
CA ALA A 471 9.35 -10.64 32.63
C ALA A 471 7.99 -10.00 32.30
N LEU A 472 6.88 -10.72 32.50
CA LEU A 472 5.55 -10.23 32.15
C LEU A 472 5.18 -9.10 33.10
N GLU A 473 4.91 -7.92 32.55
CA GLU A 473 4.60 -6.69 33.27
C GLU A 473 3.10 -6.40 33.23
N VAL A 474 2.47 -6.62 32.07
CA VAL A 474 1.08 -6.21 31.82
C VAL A 474 0.30 -7.29 31.08
N ILE A 475 -0.90 -7.59 31.58
CA ILE A 475 -1.93 -8.32 30.86
C ILE A 475 -3.11 -7.38 30.64
N VAL A 476 -3.45 -7.12 29.38
CA VAL A 476 -4.61 -6.32 28.99
C VAL A 476 -5.67 -7.23 28.39
N ILE A 477 -6.90 -7.13 28.87
CA ILE A 477 -8.02 -7.96 28.41
C ILE A 477 -9.23 -7.14 27.95
N GLY A 478 -9.89 -7.60 26.89
CA GLY A 478 -11.18 -7.07 26.45
C GLY A 478 -12.35 -7.68 27.21
N MET A 479 -13.56 -7.26 26.88
CA MET A 479 -14.78 -7.78 27.52
C MET A 479 -14.94 -9.29 27.30
N ASP A 480 -15.49 -10.02 28.26
CA ASP A 480 -15.77 -11.47 28.17
C ASP A 480 -14.57 -12.38 27.80
N THR A 481 -13.35 -11.90 28.01
CA THR A 481 -12.12 -12.66 27.69
C THR A 481 -11.91 -13.76 28.72
N PHE A 482 -11.54 -14.97 28.29
CA PHE A 482 -11.38 -16.13 29.18
C PHE A 482 -12.64 -16.48 30.01
N LYS A 483 -13.84 -16.12 29.53
CA LYS A 483 -15.10 -16.63 30.12
C LYS A 483 -15.11 -18.16 30.01
N GLY A 484 -15.40 -18.89 31.08
CA GLY A 484 -15.61 -20.34 31.06
C GLY A 484 -16.99 -20.75 30.49
N ARG A 485 -17.13 -22.02 30.10
CA ARG A 485 -18.40 -22.58 29.59
C ARG A 485 -19.34 -22.99 30.74
N GLU A 486 -20.57 -22.48 30.73
CA GLU A 486 -21.57 -22.75 31.77
C GLU A 486 -21.99 -24.23 31.89
N ASN A 487 -22.00 -24.97 30.77
CA ASN A 487 -22.50 -26.36 30.70
C ASN A 487 -21.42 -27.39 30.30
N ALA A 488 -20.16 -27.18 30.69
CA ALA A 488 -19.05 -28.07 30.32
C ALA A 488 -18.17 -28.45 31.51
N ASP A 489 -17.14 -29.26 31.23
CA ASP A 489 -16.08 -29.62 32.18
C ASP A 489 -15.50 -28.39 32.90
N PRO A 490 -15.05 -28.54 34.17
CA PRO A 490 -14.49 -27.44 34.96
C PRO A 490 -13.37 -26.74 34.21
N GLY A 491 -13.55 -25.44 33.96
CA GLY A 491 -12.53 -24.60 33.35
C GLY A 491 -11.35 -24.37 34.30
N LEU A 492 -10.12 -24.44 33.79
CA LEU A 492 -8.89 -24.19 34.55
C LEU A 492 -8.29 -22.82 34.22
N LEU A 493 -8.07 -21.99 35.23
CA LEU A 493 -7.12 -20.87 35.17
C LEU A 493 -5.86 -21.23 35.95
N SER A 494 -4.70 -21.21 35.30
CA SER A 494 -3.41 -21.32 35.98
C SER A 494 -2.57 -20.08 35.70
N MET A 495 -2.18 -19.38 36.76
CA MET A 495 -1.27 -18.23 36.70
C MET A 495 -0.16 -18.48 37.72
N LYS A 496 1.02 -18.88 37.25
CA LYS A 496 2.14 -19.26 38.12
C LYS A 496 3.44 -18.60 37.71
N ASN A 497 4.21 -18.16 38.69
CA ASN A 497 5.54 -17.57 38.48
C ASN A 497 5.50 -16.36 37.54
N LEU A 498 4.72 -15.34 37.92
CA LEU A 498 4.63 -14.05 37.24
C LEU A 498 5.12 -12.91 38.17
N PRO A 499 6.38 -12.97 38.66
CA PRO A 499 6.86 -12.10 39.74
C PRO A 499 6.94 -10.61 39.39
N LYS A 500 6.90 -10.26 38.11
CA LYS A 500 6.95 -8.87 37.61
C LYS A 500 5.60 -8.36 37.10
N LEU A 501 4.54 -9.15 37.20
CA LEU A 501 3.23 -8.74 36.72
C LEU A 501 2.71 -7.62 37.63
N VAL A 502 2.55 -6.41 37.08
CA VAL A 502 2.10 -5.22 37.82
C VAL A 502 0.64 -4.93 37.56
N SER A 503 0.17 -5.17 36.33
CA SER A 503 -1.17 -4.78 35.90
C SER A 503 -1.90 -5.94 35.20
N LEU A 504 -3.11 -6.23 35.67
CA LEU A 504 -4.10 -7.09 35.02
C LEU A 504 -5.41 -6.30 34.91
N THR A 505 -5.63 -5.68 33.76
CA THR A 505 -6.70 -4.69 33.61
C THR A 505 -7.48 -4.90 32.33
N HIS A 506 -8.76 -4.51 32.38
CA HIS A 506 -9.44 -4.13 31.16
C HIS A 506 -8.75 -2.91 30.54
N GLN A 507 -8.58 -2.89 29.21
CA GLN A 507 -8.16 -1.64 28.55
C GLN A 507 -9.13 -0.53 28.97
N PRO A 508 -8.70 0.71 29.23
CA PRO A 508 -9.60 1.84 29.39
C PRO A 508 -10.43 2.00 28.12
N ILE A 509 -11.65 1.47 28.16
CA ILE A 509 -12.65 1.68 27.13
C ILE A 509 -13.03 3.16 27.24
N ARG A 510 -12.91 3.92 26.15
CA ARG A 510 -13.38 5.31 26.07
C ARG A 510 -14.91 5.36 26.01
N SER A 511 -15.60 4.75 26.96
CA SER A 511 -17.05 4.64 26.97
C SER A 511 -17.63 5.07 28.31
N PHE A 512 -18.70 5.85 28.23
CA PHE A 512 -19.46 6.39 29.36
C PHE A 512 -20.43 5.37 29.98
N VAL A 513 -20.37 4.11 29.55
CA VAL A 513 -21.28 3.03 29.97
C VAL A 513 -20.53 2.04 30.86
N PRO A 514 -21.08 1.63 32.03
CA PRO A 514 -20.50 0.56 32.82
C PRO A 514 -20.42 -0.71 31.97
N VAL A 515 -19.21 -1.17 31.71
CA VAL A 515 -18.96 -2.33 30.86
C VAL A 515 -19.26 -3.58 31.67
N TYR A 516 -20.40 -4.21 31.41
CA TYR A 516 -20.67 -5.56 31.89
C TYR A 516 -19.73 -6.54 31.18
N SER A 517 -18.88 -7.24 31.93
CA SER A 517 -17.88 -8.17 31.40
C SER A 517 -17.88 -9.44 32.23
N LEU A 518 -17.94 -10.59 31.57
CA LEU A 518 -17.82 -11.91 32.21
C LEU A 518 -16.42 -12.49 32.06
N SER A 519 -15.39 -11.64 32.10
CA SER A 519 -14.01 -12.11 31.99
C SER A 519 -13.61 -12.94 33.20
N PHE A 520 -12.94 -14.07 32.96
CA PHE A 520 -12.62 -15.09 33.99
C PHE A 520 -13.83 -15.66 34.76
N TYR A 521 -15.06 -15.41 34.32
CA TYR A 521 -16.26 -15.99 34.92
C TYR A 521 -16.33 -17.49 34.65
N ASN A 522 -16.78 -18.29 35.61
CA ASN A 522 -17.07 -19.72 35.44
C ASN A 522 -15.86 -20.59 35.05
N LEU A 523 -14.68 -20.23 35.54
CA LEU A 523 -13.51 -21.10 35.61
C LEU A 523 -13.49 -21.76 37.00
N LYS A 524 -13.85 -23.05 37.06
CA LYS A 524 -14.09 -23.76 38.33
C LYS A 524 -12.81 -24.06 39.11
N THR A 525 -11.69 -24.24 38.42
CA THR A 525 -10.40 -24.58 39.03
C THR A 525 -9.44 -23.42 38.82
N LEU A 526 -8.95 -22.83 39.92
CA LEU A 526 -7.99 -21.74 39.90
C LEU A 526 -6.69 -22.19 40.58
N ARG A 527 -5.55 -21.92 39.95
CA ARG A 527 -4.20 -22.20 40.45
C ARG A 527 -3.36 -20.94 40.31
N LEU A 528 -3.34 -20.11 41.36
CA LEU A 528 -2.79 -18.75 41.32
C LEU A 528 -1.59 -18.63 42.27
N PHE A 529 -0.37 -18.53 41.74
CA PHE A 529 0.84 -18.57 42.56
C PHE A 529 1.88 -17.56 42.11
N ASN A 530 2.51 -16.89 43.08
CA ASN A 530 3.72 -16.09 42.87
C ASN A 530 3.52 -14.92 41.86
N MET A 531 2.68 -13.96 42.26
CA MET A 531 2.43 -12.67 41.61
C MET A 531 2.55 -11.51 42.62
N PRO A 532 3.66 -11.40 43.38
CA PRO A 532 3.81 -10.42 44.47
C PRO A 532 3.73 -8.95 44.05
N ALA A 533 4.10 -8.64 42.80
CA ALA A 533 4.15 -7.26 42.29
C ALA A 533 2.83 -6.78 41.69
N LEU A 534 1.78 -7.63 41.71
CA LEU A 534 0.50 -7.30 41.10
C LEU A 534 -0.23 -6.30 41.99
N GLU A 535 -0.34 -5.06 41.51
CA GLU A 535 -0.91 -3.94 42.27
C GLU A 535 -2.17 -3.39 41.60
N ASP A 536 -2.18 -3.35 40.27
CA ASP A 536 -3.26 -2.76 39.47
C ASP A 536 -4.13 -3.87 38.85
N VAL A 537 -5.27 -4.15 39.50
CA VAL A 537 -6.25 -5.13 39.01
C VAL A 537 -7.58 -4.45 38.79
N THR A 538 -8.03 -4.44 37.53
CA THR A 538 -9.33 -3.88 37.14
C THR A 538 -10.11 -4.93 36.37
N LEU A 539 -10.85 -5.77 37.10
CA LEU A 539 -11.76 -6.78 36.57
C LEU A 539 -13.20 -6.48 37.00
N ALA A 540 -14.16 -6.94 36.21
CA ALA A 540 -15.57 -6.87 36.58
C ALA A 540 -15.85 -7.64 37.88
N ARG A 541 -16.93 -7.26 38.59
CA ARG A 541 -17.32 -7.86 39.88
C ARG A 541 -17.55 -9.37 39.77
N GLU A 542 -17.99 -9.82 38.61
CA GLU A 542 -18.33 -11.20 38.29
C GLU A 542 -17.09 -12.08 38.01
N ALA A 543 -15.88 -11.50 37.98
CA ALA A 543 -14.64 -12.26 37.79
C ALA A 543 -14.50 -13.35 38.86
N PHE A 544 -14.03 -14.53 38.44
CA PHE A 544 -13.84 -15.72 39.29
C PHE A 544 -15.12 -16.27 39.96
N SER A 545 -16.30 -15.75 39.61
CA SER A 545 -17.56 -16.34 40.08
C SER A 545 -17.71 -17.78 39.59
N ASN A 546 -18.31 -18.64 40.43
CA ASN A 546 -18.41 -20.09 40.27
C ASN A 546 -17.08 -20.86 40.35
N ALA A 547 -15.99 -20.24 40.84
CA ALA A 547 -14.81 -20.97 41.23
C ALA A 547 -15.12 -21.91 42.41
N GLU A 548 -14.73 -23.18 42.31
CA GLU A 548 -15.00 -24.22 43.30
C GLU A 548 -13.70 -24.72 43.95
N ASP A 549 -12.65 -24.89 43.16
CA ASP A 549 -11.34 -25.40 43.59
C ASP A 549 -10.27 -24.32 43.36
N VAL A 550 -9.99 -23.55 44.41
CA VAL A 550 -9.05 -22.42 44.38
C VAL A 550 -7.84 -22.75 45.24
N GLU A 551 -6.67 -22.88 44.60
CA GLU A 551 -5.39 -22.87 45.29
C GLU A 551 -4.67 -21.56 44.96
N GLN A 552 -4.29 -20.82 46.01
CA GLN A 552 -3.67 -19.52 45.85
C GLN A 552 -2.56 -19.25 46.87
N GLU A 553 -1.48 -18.62 46.42
CA GLU A 553 -0.38 -18.16 47.28
C GLU A 553 0.31 -16.95 46.66
N ASN A 554 0.45 -15.86 47.43
CA ASN A 554 1.18 -14.65 47.03
C ASN A 554 0.68 -14.07 45.68
N ILE A 555 -0.62 -13.73 45.61
CA ILE A 555 -1.30 -13.33 44.38
C ILE A 555 -1.50 -11.80 44.22
N GLY A 556 -0.87 -10.99 45.09
CA GLY A 556 -0.96 -9.53 45.05
C GLY A 556 -2.41 -9.03 45.15
N ALA A 557 -2.72 -7.98 44.39
CA ALA A 557 -4.01 -7.31 44.37
C ALA A 557 -5.19 -8.18 43.89
N LEU A 558 -4.96 -9.37 43.31
CA LEU A 558 -6.05 -10.30 43.02
C LEU A 558 -6.75 -10.83 44.28
N GLY A 559 -6.10 -10.74 45.45
CA GLY A 559 -6.67 -11.20 46.71
C GLY A 559 -8.05 -10.60 47.03
N CYS A 560 -8.32 -9.36 46.59
CA CYS A 560 -9.59 -8.68 46.86
C CYS A 560 -10.82 -9.34 46.20
N TYR A 561 -10.64 -10.26 45.26
CA TYR A 561 -11.73 -11.03 44.64
C TYR A 561 -12.06 -12.34 45.40
N PHE A 562 -11.28 -12.69 46.41
CA PHE A 562 -11.44 -13.92 47.22
C PHE A 562 -11.71 -13.63 48.72
N GLU A 563 -11.79 -12.36 49.08
CA GLU A 563 -12.22 -11.84 50.39
C GLU A 563 -13.74 -11.61 50.40
#